data_AF-A0A927SC04-F1
#
_entry.id   AF-A0A927SC04-F1
#
_cell.length_a   1.000
_cell.length_b   1.000
_cell.length_c   1.000
_cell.angle_alpha   90.00
_cell.angle_beta   90.00
_cell.angle_gamma   90.00
#
_symmetry.space_group_name_H-M   'P 1'
#
loop_
_entity.id
_entity.type
_entity.pdbx_description
1 polymer ?
#
loop_
_entity_poly.entity_id
_entity_poly.type
_entity_poly.pdbx_seq_one_letter_code
_entity_poly.pdbx_strand_id
1 'polypeptide(L)'
;MTMSAGRTMMGFDKFSNKFVTDKLGEDMAKIVRQHAIASTFASVASAVPGAGTVACVVAQTAIVYTMYVRMNSALGIRLSKNIVKSIASAVIANIATNAITVIGGIAASTALSLIPGAGSAASAVLMCGISYATVMIAGIVYAKTLSALYKSKRKIETMTEDEIKQAVKEELKKRDINKDIKAFSREYRTEKKNGAFENTEPVELEAM
;
A
#
# COMPACT_ATOMS: atom_id res chain seq x y z
N MET A 1 1.94 -27.04 10.29
CA MET A 1 3.33 -26.54 10.34
C MET A 1 3.33 -25.07 9.93
N THR A 2 3.06 -24.19 10.89
CA THR A 2 2.84 -22.73 10.69
C THR A 2 4.16 -21.98 10.77
N MET A 3 4.88 -21.90 9.65
CA MET A 3 6.02 -21.00 9.48
C MET A 3 5.93 -20.33 8.11
N SER A 4 5.26 -19.18 8.05
CA SER A 4 5.32 -18.29 6.87
C SER A 4 5.23 -16.80 7.25
N ALA A 5 4.62 -16.45 8.39
CA ALA A 5 4.50 -15.04 8.81
C ALA A 5 5.83 -14.35 9.19
N GLY A 6 6.83 -15.11 9.66
CA GLY A 6 8.05 -14.54 10.26
C GLY A 6 9.15 -14.08 9.29
N ARG A 7 9.04 -14.35 7.98
CA ARG A 7 10.11 -14.01 7.01
C ARG A 7 9.78 -12.79 6.15
N THR A 8 8.50 -12.47 5.99
CA THR A 8 8.05 -11.39 5.10
C THR A 8 7.93 -10.02 5.77
N MET A 9 8.16 -9.94 7.07
CA MET A 9 8.03 -8.69 7.81
C MET A 9 9.35 -7.91 7.94
N MET A 10 10.50 -8.40 7.42
CA MET A 10 11.83 -7.80 7.66
C MET A 10 11.96 -6.29 7.31
N GLY A 11 11.15 -5.77 6.39
CA GLY A 11 11.07 -4.33 6.05
C GLY A 11 10.18 -3.49 6.98
N PHE A 12 9.09 -4.08 7.50
CA PHE A 12 8.17 -3.43 8.44
C PHE A 12 8.56 -3.68 9.90
N ASP A 13 9.14 -4.84 10.24
CA ASP A 13 9.76 -5.18 11.52
C ASP A 13 10.90 -4.22 11.86
N LYS A 14 11.79 -3.94 10.90
CA LYS A 14 12.81 -2.89 11.08
C LYS A 14 12.21 -1.50 11.32
N PHE A 15 10.98 -1.27 10.86
CA PHE A 15 10.26 -0.01 11.01
C PHE A 15 9.46 0.05 12.33
N SER A 16 8.80 -1.04 12.74
CA SER A 16 8.02 -1.19 13.98
C SER A 16 8.92 -1.21 15.21
N ASN A 17 9.99 -2.02 15.18
CA ASN A 17 10.95 -2.25 16.25
C ASN A 17 11.74 -0.96 16.62
N LYS A 18 11.65 0.09 15.80
CA LYS A 18 12.31 1.37 16.06
C LYS A 18 11.42 2.40 16.77
N PHE A 19 10.08 2.29 16.73
CA PHE A 19 9.22 3.43 17.07
C PHE A 19 7.86 3.15 17.74
N VAL A 20 7.48 1.90 17.94
CA VAL A 20 6.21 1.53 18.55
C VAL A 20 6.47 0.36 19.50
N THR A 21 5.68 0.22 20.58
CA THR A 21 5.72 -1.02 21.38
C THR A 21 5.48 -2.22 20.47
N ASP A 22 6.18 -3.34 20.71
CA ASP A 22 6.21 -4.48 19.79
C ASP A 22 4.81 -4.88 19.30
N LYS A 23 3.83 -4.96 20.20
CA LYS A 23 2.44 -5.32 19.89
C LYS A 23 1.73 -4.33 18.96
N LEU A 24 1.84 -3.02 19.22
CA LEU A 24 1.15 -2.01 18.40
C LEU A 24 1.86 -1.86 17.03
N GLY A 25 3.18 -2.07 17.00
CA GLY A 25 3.94 -2.15 15.76
C GLY A 25 3.54 -3.35 14.89
N GLU A 26 3.35 -4.51 15.50
CA GLU A 26 2.84 -5.73 14.86
C GLU A 26 1.41 -5.56 14.34
N ASP A 27 0.52 -4.95 15.13
CA ASP A 27 -0.87 -4.70 14.73
C ASP A 27 -0.94 -3.79 13.49
N MET A 28 -0.12 -2.73 13.44
CA MET A 28 -0.02 -1.86 12.26
C MET A 28 0.51 -2.61 11.04
N ALA A 29 1.56 -3.41 11.23
CA ALA A 29 2.14 -4.22 10.16
C ALA A 29 1.11 -5.19 9.56
N LYS A 30 0.33 -5.83 10.43
CA LYS A 30 -0.73 -6.75 10.06
C LYS A 30 -1.85 -6.04 9.29
N ILE A 31 -2.31 -4.88 9.77
CA ILE A 31 -3.32 -4.08 9.07
C ILE A 31 -2.82 -3.70 7.67
N VAL A 32 -1.62 -3.14 7.55
CA VAL A 32 -1.06 -2.70 6.26
C VAL A 32 -0.93 -3.89 5.31
N ARG A 33 -0.39 -5.02 5.78
CA ARG A 33 -0.22 -6.23 4.97
C ARG A 33 -1.56 -6.77 4.49
N GLN A 34 -2.58 -6.86 5.34
CA GLN A 34 -3.91 -7.34 4.94
C GLN A 34 -4.50 -6.50 3.80
N HIS A 35 -4.37 -5.17 3.87
CA HIS A 35 -4.89 -4.28 2.83
C HIS A 35 -4.05 -4.33 1.56
N ALA A 36 -2.73 -4.51 1.68
CA ALA A 36 -1.85 -4.70 0.54
C ALA A 36 -2.13 -6.02 -0.19
N ILE A 37 -2.49 -7.08 0.53
CA ILE A 37 -2.95 -8.32 -0.09
C ILE A 37 -4.32 -8.11 -0.76
N ALA A 38 -5.27 -7.46 -0.08
CA ALA A 38 -6.60 -7.16 -0.64
C ALA A 38 -6.51 -6.37 -1.95
N SER A 39 -5.57 -5.43 -2.07
CA SER A 39 -5.40 -4.64 -3.30
C SER A 39 -4.94 -5.48 -4.49
N THR A 40 -4.26 -6.60 -4.27
CA THR A 40 -3.84 -7.50 -5.35
C THR A 40 -5.05 -8.10 -6.06
N PHE A 41 -6.09 -8.50 -5.32
CA PHE A 41 -7.33 -9.05 -5.86
C PHE A 41 -8.13 -8.00 -6.62
N ALA A 42 -8.26 -6.78 -6.07
CA ALA A 42 -8.92 -5.67 -6.75
C ALA A 42 -8.25 -5.32 -8.10
N SER A 43 -6.94 -5.59 -8.22
CA SER A 43 -6.16 -5.23 -9.39
C SER A 43 -6.16 -6.29 -10.49
N VAL A 44 -6.50 -7.55 -10.19
CA VAL A 44 -6.65 -8.60 -11.22
C VAL A 44 -7.74 -8.23 -12.22
N ALA A 45 -8.83 -7.62 -11.76
CA ALA A 45 -9.94 -7.16 -12.60
C ALA A 45 -9.58 -5.94 -13.48
N SER A 46 -8.47 -5.26 -13.20
CA SER A 46 -8.08 -4.01 -13.89
C SER A 46 -7.23 -4.21 -15.15
N ALA A 47 -7.00 -5.46 -15.58
CA ALA A 47 -6.17 -5.80 -16.73
C ALA A 47 -6.71 -5.34 -18.10
N VAL A 48 -7.86 -4.63 -18.14
CA VAL A 48 -8.43 -4.03 -19.35
C VAL A 48 -7.79 -2.66 -19.60
N PRO A 49 -7.04 -2.46 -20.70
CA PRO A 49 -6.45 -1.16 -21.03
C PRO A 49 -7.50 -0.05 -21.13
N GLY A 50 -7.20 1.13 -20.59
CA GLY A 50 -8.12 2.29 -20.56
C GLY A 50 -8.97 2.31 -19.29
N ALA A 51 -10.12 1.62 -19.30
CA ALA A 51 -11.11 1.66 -18.22
C ALA A 51 -10.63 1.03 -16.90
N GLY A 52 -9.79 -0.02 -16.98
CA GLY A 52 -9.27 -0.71 -15.80
C GLY A 52 -8.42 0.19 -14.89
N THR A 53 -7.72 1.16 -15.47
CA THR A 53 -6.82 2.08 -14.73
C THR A 53 -7.58 2.98 -13.76
N VAL A 54 -8.71 3.56 -14.19
CA VAL A 54 -9.51 4.46 -13.34
C VAL A 54 -10.18 3.68 -12.21
N ALA A 55 -10.77 2.52 -12.53
CA ALA A 55 -11.37 1.65 -11.54
C ALA A 55 -10.34 1.17 -10.49
N CYS A 56 -9.11 0.86 -10.92
CA CYS A 56 -8.02 0.48 -10.04
C CYS A 56 -7.64 1.61 -9.06
N VAL A 57 -7.52 2.85 -9.54
CA VAL A 57 -7.21 4.00 -8.66
C VAL A 57 -8.30 4.22 -7.62
N VAL A 58 -9.57 4.09 -8.01
CA VAL A 58 -10.70 4.21 -7.07
C VAL A 58 -10.67 3.10 -6.03
N ALA A 59 -10.49 1.85 -6.45
CA ALA A 59 -10.40 0.70 -5.55
C ALA A 59 -9.21 0.83 -4.58
N GLN A 60 -8.04 1.23 -5.08
CA GLN A 60 -6.87 1.46 -4.23
C GLN A 60 -7.08 2.61 -3.25
N THR A 61 -7.75 3.68 -3.66
CA THR A 61 -8.10 4.79 -2.77
C THR A 61 -9.02 4.31 -1.65
N ALA A 62 -10.03 3.49 -1.97
CA ALA A 62 -10.90 2.89 -0.96
C ALA A 62 -10.11 2.00 0.01
N ILE A 63 -9.24 1.12 -0.50
CA ILE A 63 -8.40 0.24 0.32
C ILE A 63 -7.44 1.03 1.23
N VAL A 64 -6.82 2.11 0.74
CA VAL A 64 -5.96 2.95 1.58
C VAL A 64 -6.79 3.72 2.61
N TYR A 65 -7.98 4.19 2.25
CA TYR A 65 -8.91 4.81 3.19
C TYR A 65 -9.28 3.84 4.33
N THR A 66 -9.71 2.62 4.01
CA THR A 66 -10.10 1.62 5.04
C THR A 66 -8.91 1.23 5.92
N MET A 67 -7.72 1.11 5.33
CA MET A 67 -6.46 0.88 6.04
C MET A 67 -6.20 1.99 7.06
N TYR A 68 -6.29 3.26 6.66
CA TYR A 68 -6.07 4.39 7.56
C TYR A 68 -7.13 4.46 8.68
N VAL A 69 -8.38 4.14 8.40
CA VAL A 69 -9.44 4.04 9.43
C VAL A 69 -9.07 2.98 10.49
N ARG A 70 -8.61 1.80 10.09
CA ARG A 70 -8.21 0.74 11.02
C ARG A 70 -6.96 1.08 11.80
N MET A 71 -5.96 1.71 11.17
CA MET A 71 -4.78 2.23 11.85
C MET A 71 -5.14 3.28 12.90
N ASN A 72 -6.00 4.24 12.56
CA ASN A 72 -6.47 5.26 13.48
C ASN A 72 -7.25 4.66 14.66
N SER A 73 -8.11 3.69 14.38
CA SER A 73 -8.90 2.98 15.41
C SER A 73 -7.99 2.27 16.42
N ALA A 74 -6.96 1.56 15.94
CA ALA A 74 -6.00 0.88 16.80
C ALA A 74 -5.11 1.84 17.63
N LEU A 75 -5.04 3.12 17.24
CA LEU A 75 -4.33 4.18 17.98
C LEU A 75 -5.26 5.10 18.79
N GLY A 76 -6.58 4.88 18.74
CA GLY A 76 -7.56 5.76 19.37
C GLY A 76 -7.68 7.16 18.75
N ILE A 77 -7.19 7.34 17.52
CA ILE A 77 -7.21 8.62 16.80
C ILE A 77 -8.56 8.81 16.11
N ARG A 78 -9.19 9.98 16.28
CA ARG A 78 -10.47 10.30 15.64
C ARG A 78 -10.28 11.37 14.55
N LEU A 79 -10.28 10.92 13.30
CA LEU A 79 -10.35 11.81 12.13
C LEU A 79 -11.69 11.64 11.42
N SER A 80 -12.21 12.73 10.85
CA SER A 80 -13.46 12.66 10.08
C SER A 80 -13.29 11.84 8.81
N LYS A 81 -14.37 11.20 8.33
CA LYS A 81 -14.38 10.39 7.10
C LYS A 81 -13.82 11.15 5.91
N ASN A 82 -14.15 12.44 5.79
CA ASN A 82 -13.71 13.30 4.70
C ASN A 82 -12.20 13.55 4.74
N ILE A 83 -11.64 13.83 5.91
CA ILE A 83 -10.19 14.01 6.09
C ILE A 83 -9.44 12.75 5.69
N VAL A 84 -9.86 11.58 6.19
CA VAL A 84 -9.17 10.31 5.89
C VAL A 84 -9.24 9.97 4.39
N LYS A 85 -10.42 10.12 3.77
CA LYS A 85 -10.59 9.92 2.31
C LYS A 85 -9.70 10.86 1.50
N SER A 86 -9.62 12.11 1.91
CA SER A 86 -8.83 13.13 1.24
C SER A 86 -7.32 12.85 1.32
N ILE A 87 -6.83 12.45 2.50
CA ILE A 87 -5.43 12.05 2.69
C ILE A 87 -5.13 10.79 1.87
N ALA A 88 -6.00 9.78 1.90
CA ALA A 88 -5.84 8.56 1.10
C ALA A 88 -5.73 8.88 -0.40
N SER A 89 -6.62 9.74 -0.91
CA SER A 89 -6.61 10.19 -2.31
C SER A 89 -5.32 10.92 -2.67
N ALA A 90 -4.87 11.83 -1.80
CA ALA A 90 -3.63 12.57 -2.01
C ALA A 90 -2.40 11.64 -2.06
N VAL A 91 -2.33 10.65 -1.17
CA VAL A 91 -1.24 9.65 -1.16
C VAL A 91 -1.25 8.81 -2.43
N ILE A 92 -2.41 8.27 -2.80
CA ILE A 92 -2.54 7.48 -4.03
C ILE A 92 -2.15 8.30 -5.25
N ALA A 93 -2.58 9.55 -5.38
CA ALA A 93 -2.21 10.42 -6.50
C ALA A 93 -0.68 10.60 -6.62
N ASN A 94 0.01 10.82 -5.50
CA ASN A 94 1.46 10.96 -5.48
C ASN A 94 2.19 9.65 -5.84
N ILE A 95 1.73 8.51 -5.33
CA ILE A 95 2.34 7.21 -5.63
C ILE A 95 2.05 6.79 -7.08
N ALA A 96 0.81 6.95 -7.55
CA ALA A 96 0.37 6.57 -8.90
C ALA A 96 1.20 7.27 -9.98
N THR A 97 1.51 8.56 -9.80
CA THR A 97 2.39 9.31 -10.70
C THR A 97 3.77 8.65 -10.85
N ASN A 98 4.32 8.12 -9.77
CA ASN A 98 5.60 7.41 -9.78
C ASN A 98 5.45 5.97 -10.33
N ALA A 99 4.34 5.30 -10.03
CA ALA A 99 4.05 3.96 -10.50
C ALA A 99 3.97 3.86 -12.04
N ILE A 100 3.41 4.88 -12.70
CA ILE A 100 3.37 4.97 -14.18
C ILE A 100 4.79 4.92 -14.77
N THR A 101 5.74 5.66 -14.18
CA THR A 101 7.15 5.66 -14.60
C THR A 101 7.79 4.28 -14.43
N VAL A 102 7.50 3.58 -13.33
CA VAL A 102 8.00 2.23 -13.09
C VAL A 102 7.40 1.23 -14.08
N ILE A 103 6.10 1.31 -14.36
CA ILE A 103 5.42 0.48 -15.36
C ILE A 103 6.06 0.71 -16.73
N GLY A 104 6.24 1.96 -17.15
CA GLY A 104 6.85 2.29 -18.45
C GLY A 104 8.26 1.72 -18.60
N GLY A 105 9.10 1.84 -17.56
CA GLY A 105 10.45 1.28 -17.57
C GLY A 105 10.49 -0.25 -17.57
N ILE A 106 9.54 -0.92 -16.91
CA ILE A 106 9.43 -2.39 -16.94
C ILE A 106 8.88 -2.85 -18.30
N ALA A 107 7.81 -2.23 -18.80
CA ALA A 107 7.22 -2.56 -20.09
C ALA A 107 8.22 -2.39 -21.24
N ALA A 108 9.01 -1.31 -21.24
CA ALA A 108 10.06 -1.07 -22.22
C ALA A 108 11.20 -2.10 -22.17
N SER A 109 11.51 -2.64 -20.99
CA SER A 109 12.64 -3.57 -20.81
C SER A 109 12.30 -5.04 -21.00
N THR A 110 11.01 -5.44 -20.92
CA THR A 110 10.67 -6.86 -20.81
C THR A 110 10.11 -7.52 -22.08
N ALA A 111 9.90 -6.82 -23.21
CA ALA A 111 9.29 -7.37 -24.43
C ALA A 111 8.00 -8.21 -24.18
N LEU A 112 7.36 -7.99 -23.03
CA LEU A 112 6.40 -8.91 -22.40
C LEU A 112 5.11 -9.04 -23.20
N SER A 113 4.87 -8.05 -24.06
CA SER A 113 3.69 -7.89 -24.91
C SER A 113 3.77 -8.64 -26.24
N LEU A 114 4.89 -9.29 -26.59
CA LEU A 114 5.05 -9.91 -27.91
C LEU A 114 4.53 -11.35 -28.03
N ILE A 115 4.14 -12.00 -26.92
CA ILE A 115 3.55 -13.35 -26.95
C ILE A 115 2.07 -13.25 -26.56
N PRO A 116 1.13 -13.43 -27.51
CA PRO A 116 -0.30 -13.50 -27.21
C PRO A 116 -0.58 -14.58 -26.14
N GLY A 117 -1.30 -14.21 -25.08
CA GLY A 117 -1.64 -15.11 -23.96
C GLY A 117 -0.64 -15.06 -22.78
N ALA A 118 0.66 -15.15 -23.03
CA ALA A 118 1.68 -15.06 -21.95
C ALA A 118 1.84 -13.62 -21.42
N GLY A 119 1.70 -12.63 -22.30
CA GLY A 119 1.78 -11.21 -21.92
C GLY A 119 0.71 -10.79 -20.91
N SER A 120 -0.49 -11.39 -20.96
CA SER A 120 -1.61 -11.05 -20.07
C SER A 120 -1.39 -11.51 -18.63
N ALA A 121 -0.91 -12.75 -18.44
CA ALA A 121 -0.62 -13.28 -17.10
C ALA A 121 0.56 -12.53 -16.44
N ALA A 122 1.60 -12.24 -17.21
CA ALA A 122 2.75 -11.51 -16.71
C ALA A 122 2.38 -10.05 -16.35
N SER A 123 1.54 -9.41 -17.17
CA SER A 123 1.00 -8.07 -16.89
C SER A 123 0.12 -8.05 -15.64
N ALA A 124 -0.71 -9.08 -15.42
CA ALA A 124 -1.53 -9.21 -14.21
C ALA A 124 -0.64 -9.32 -12.95
N VAL A 125 0.40 -10.15 -12.98
CA VAL A 125 1.34 -10.28 -11.86
C VAL A 125 2.08 -8.96 -11.58
N LEU A 126 2.47 -8.22 -12.62
CA LEU A 126 3.08 -6.90 -12.47
C LEU A 126 2.12 -5.91 -11.81
N MET A 127 0.88 -5.81 -12.28
CA MET A 127 -0.12 -4.91 -11.72
C MET A 127 -0.48 -5.24 -10.28
N CYS A 128 -0.63 -6.53 -9.94
CA CYS A 128 -0.82 -6.94 -8.54
C CYS A 128 0.39 -6.55 -7.68
N GLY A 129 1.61 -6.70 -8.18
CA GLY A 129 2.83 -6.30 -7.47
C GLY A 129 2.90 -4.80 -7.19
N ILE A 130 2.54 -3.98 -8.18
CA ILE A 130 2.49 -2.52 -8.04
C ILE A 130 1.40 -2.10 -7.06
N SER A 131 0.27 -2.80 -7.06
CA SER A 131 -0.86 -2.51 -6.17
C SER A 131 -0.57 -2.89 -4.72
N TYR A 132 0.08 -4.04 -4.52
CA TYR A 132 0.65 -4.44 -3.23
C TYR A 132 1.65 -3.37 -2.74
N ALA A 133 2.59 -2.98 -3.60
CA ALA A 133 3.59 -1.98 -3.29
C ALA A 133 2.99 -0.62 -2.92
N THR A 134 1.98 -0.17 -3.65
CA THR A 134 1.32 1.12 -3.43
C THR A 134 0.70 1.18 -2.04
N VAL A 135 -0.02 0.13 -1.63
CA VAL A 135 -0.65 0.07 -0.30
C VAL A 135 0.39 -0.08 0.81
N MET A 136 1.44 -0.88 0.61
CA MET A 136 2.56 -0.97 1.56
C MET A 136 3.23 0.40 1.79
N ILE A 137 3.53 1.12 0.72
CA ILE A 137 4.14 2.46 0.81
C ILE A 137 3.21 3.42 1.54
N ALA A 138 1.91 3.45 1.17
CA ALA A 138 0.91 4.28 1.83
C ALA A 138 0.84 4.03 3.34
N GLY A 139 0.78 2.76 3.75
CA GLY A 139 0.74 2.36 5.16
C GLY A 139 1.99 2.78 5.93
N ILE A 140 3.18 2.57 5.36
CA ILE A 140 4.43 2.96 6.01
C ILE A 140 4.55 4.49 6.12
N VAL A 141 4.20 5.23 5.07
CA VAL A 141 4.21 6.70 5.09
C VAL A 141 3.28 7.21 6.17
N TYR A 142 2.04 6.72 6.23
CA TYR A 142 1.08 7.17 7.24
C TYR A 142 1.53 6.85 8.66
N ALA A 143 2.05 5.63 8.89
CA ALA A 143 2.62 5.26 10.19
C ALA A 143 3.81 6.17 10.58
N LYS A 144 4.68 6.53 9.63
CA LYS A 144 5.78 7.48 9.85
C LYS A 144 5.28 8.87 10.21
N THR A 145 4.25 9.35 9.51
CA THR A 145 3.63 10.64 9.81
C THR A 145 3.06 10.66 11.22
N LEU A 146 2.28 9.64 11.60
CA LEU A 146 1.74 9.51 12.96
C LEU A 146 2.85 9.47 14.02
N SER A 147 3.91 8.70 13.78
CA SER A 147 5.07 8.64 14.67
C SER A 147 5.79 9.97 14.81
N ALA A 148 5.97 10.71 13.70
CA ALA A 148 6.60 12.03 13.71
C ALA A 148 5.77 13.04 14.52
N LEU A 149 4.45 13.08 14.28
CA LEU A 149 3.54 13.96 15.02
C LEU A 149 3.53 13.65 16.52
N TYR A 150 3.48 12.37 16.88
CA TYR A 150 3.55 11.93 18.27
C TYR A 150 4.84 12.41 18.97
N LYS A 151 6.00 12.23 18.33
CA LYS A 151 7.30 12.69 18.88
C LYS A 151 7.38 14.20 19.01
N SER A 152 6.78 14.92 18.07
CA SER A 152 6.68 16.39 18.13
C SER A 152 5.59 16.87 19.10
N LYS A 153 4.96 15.98 19.86
CA LYS A 153 3.84 16.26 20.79
C LYS A 153 2.66 16.98 20.11
N ARG A 154 2.53 16.85 18.79
CA ARG A 154 1.40 17.37 18.01
C ARG A 154 0.32 16.30 17.94
N LYS A 155 -0.92 16.67 18.27
CA LYS A 155 -2.07 15.80 18.08
C LYS A 155 -2.57 15.97 16.65
N ILE A 156 -2.65 14.87 15.90
CA ILE A 156 -3.17 14.91 14.53
C ILE A 156 -4.63 15.41 14.47
N GLU A 157 -5.40 15.20 15.54
CA GLU A 157 -6.80 15.62 15.65
C GLU A 157 -6.97 17.13 15.74
N THR A 158 -5.91 17.87 16.11
CA THR A 158 -5.93 19.34 16.17
C THR A 158 -5.38 19.98 14.89
N MET A 159 -5.01 19.18 13.90
CA MET A 159 -4.46 19.66 12.63
C MET A 159 -5.57 19.79 11.58
N THR A 160 -5.41 20.77 10.71
CA THR A 160 -6.24 20.91 9.52
C THR A 160 -5.95 19.80 8.51
N GLU A 161 -6.88 19.55 7.60
CA GLU A 161 -6.71 18.56 6.52
C GLU A 161 -5.44 18.79 5.71
N ASP A 162 -5.13 20.05 5.38
CA ASP A 162 -3.97 20.41 4.58
C ASP A 162 -2.65 20.23 5.33
N GLU A 163 -2.62 20.52 6.63
CA GLU A 163 -1.45 20.22 7.45
C GLU A 163 -1.16 18.73 7.51
N ILE A 164 -2.19 17.88 7.61
CA ILE A 164 -2.01 16.42 7.61
C ILE A 164 -1.51 15.94 6.25
N LYS A 165 -2.13 16.40 5.16
CA LYS A 165 -1.66 16.10 3.79
C LYS A 165 -0.21 16.51 3.59
N GLN A 166 0.18 17.69 4.09
CA GLN A 166 1.54 18.19 3.99
C GLN A 166 2.52 17.30 4.78
N ALA A 167 2.19 16.92 6.01
CA ALA A 167 3.03 16.02 6.81
C ALA A 167 3.21 14.64 6.15
N VAL A 168 2.14 14.12 5.55
CA VAL A 168 2.19 12.88 4.75
C VAL A 168 3.05 13.05 3.49
N LYS A 169 2.90 14.17 2.78
CA LYS A 169 3.69 14.50 1.59
C LYS A 169 5.18 14.64 1.91
N GLU A 170 5.52 15.21 3.06
CA GLU A 170 6.91 15.31 3.54
C GLU A 170 7.52 13.94 3.82
N GLU A 171 6.78 13.02 4.43
CA GLU A 171 7.23 11.64 4.61
C GLU A 171 7.37 10.88 3.29
N LEU A 172 6.49 11.13 2.31
CA LEU A 172 6.62 10.62 0.94
C LEU A 172 7.91 11.13 0.26
N LYS A 173 8.22 12.43 0.37
CA LYS A 173 9.41 13.04 -0.25
C LYS A 173 10.74 12.50 0.28
N LYS A 174 10.75 11.94 1.50
CA LYS A 174 11.95 11.31 2.10
C LYS A 174 12.27 9.95 1.47
N ARG A 175 11.42 9.45 0.56
CA ARG A 175 11.53 8.11 -0.03
C ARG A 175 11.84 8.19 -1.52
N ASP A 176 12.61 7.21 -1.98
CA ASP A 176 12.69 6.89 -3.39
C ASP A 176 11.52 5.96 -3.74
N ILE A 177 10.40 6.56 -4.13
CA ILE A 177 9.15 5.84 -4.42
C ILE A 177 9.34 4.81 -5.53
N ASN A 178 10.18 5.09 -6.54
CA ASN A 178 10.44 4.15 -7.62
C ASN A 178 11.19 2.91 -7.11
N LYS A 179 12.18 3.11 -6.25
CA LYS A 179 12.91 2.01 -5.60
C LYS A 179 12.00 1.21 -4.67
N ASP A 180 11.17 1.88 -3.87
CA ASP A 180 10.22 1.23 -2.97
C ASP A 180 9.19 0.40 -3.76
N ILE A 181 8.63 0.94 -4.86
CA ILE A 181 7.70 0.20 -5.74
C ILE A 181 8.37 -1.06 -6.28
N LYS A 182 9.61 -0.96 -6.78
CA LYS A 182 10.37 -2.12 -7.30
C LYS A 182 10.63 -3.16 -6.21
N ALA A 183 10.98 -2.73 -4.99
CA ALA A 183 11.27 -3.60 -3.87
C ALA A 183 10.03 -4.38 -3.43
N PHE A 184 8.93 -3.69 -3.12
CA PHE A 184 7.69 -4.36 -2.68
C PHE A 184 7.02 -5.16 -3.80
N SER A 185 7.13 -4.73 -5.07
CA SER A 185 6.65 -5.54 -6.20
C SER A 185 7.46 -6.85 -6.34
N ARG A 186 8.76 -6.82 -6.02
CA ARG A 186 9.60 -8.02 -5.99
C ARG A 186 9.22 -8.92 -4.83
N GLU A 187 8.99 -8.36 -3.64
CA GLU A 187 8.50 -9.08 -2.47
C GLU A 187 7.20 -9.83 -2.80
N TYR A 188 6.20 -9.14 -3.35
CA TYR A 188 4.94 -9.77 -3.79
C TYR A 188 5.20 -10.95 -4.73
N ARG A 189 6.06 -10.79 -5.75
CA ARG A 189 6.37 -11.88 -6.69
C ARG A 189 7.02 -13.08 -6.00
N THR A 190 7.93 -12.84 -5.06
CA THR A 190 8.58 -13.91 -4.29
C THR A 190 7.56 -14.64 -3.42
N GLU A 191 6.73 -13.91 -2.68
CA GLU A 191 5.71 -14.47 -1.80
C GLU A 191 4.64 -15.25 -2.58
N LYS A 192 4.25 -14.75 -3.75
CA LYS A 192 3.31 -15.44 -4.66
C LYS A 192 3.89 -16.76 -5.16
N LYS A 193 5.16 -16.78 -5.54
CA LYS A 193 5.86 -18.02 -5.92
C LYS A 193 5.95 -19.03 -4.78
N ASN A 194 5.99 -18.54 -3.54
CA ASN A 194 6.05 -19.37 -2.34
C ASN A 194 4.67 -19.81 -1.81
N GLY A 195 3.59 -19.57 -2.56
CA GLY A 195 2.23 -19.98 -2.18
C GLY A 195 1.59 -19.15 -1.07
N ALA A 196 2.18 -18.00 -0.67
CA ALA A 196 1.73 -17.22 0.48
C ALA A 196 0.31 -16.64 0.35
N PHE A 197 -0.26 -16.67 -0.86
CA PHE A 197 -1.57 -16.10 -1.18
C PHE A 197 -2.64 -17.16 -1.53
N GLU A 198 -2.29 -18.45 -1.55
CA GLU A 198 -3.20 -19.54 -1.97
C GLU A 198 -4.37 -19.77 -1.00
N ASN A 199 -4.26 -19.28 0.24
CA ASN A 199 -5.30 -19.36 1.27
C ASN A 199 -5.73 -17.99 1.80
N THR A 200 -5.39 -16.90 1.08
CA THR A 200 -5.82 -15.57 1.52
C THR A 200 -7.14 -15.24 0.84
N GLU A 201 -8.24 -15.42 1.57
CA GLU A 201 -9.54 -14.93 1.12
C GLU A 201 -9.46 -13.41 0.91
N PRO A 202 -10.10 -12.88 -0.15
CA PRO A 202 -10.26 -11.44 -0.25
C PRO A 202 -10.92 -10.96 1.03
N VAL A 203 -10.33 -9.95 1.68
CA VAL A 203 -11.06 -9.23 2.72
C VAL A 203 -12.31 -8.75 2.04
N GLU A 204 -13.47 -9.28 2.43
CA GLU A 204 -14.75 -8.70 2.07
C GLU A 204 -14.64 -7.25 2.51
N LEU A 205 -14.51 -6.36 1.54
CA LEU A 205 -14.78 -4.95 1.73
C LEU A 205 -16.28 -4.90 2.00
N GLU A 206 -16.68 -5.30 3.21
CA GLU A 206 -18.05 -5.13 3.69
C GLU A 206 -18.44 -3.71 3.30
N ALA A 207 -19.58 -3.62 2.61
CA ALA A 207 -20.12 -2.41 2.04
C ALA A 207 -19.83 -1.19 2.96
N MET A 208 -18.92 -0.32 2.52
CA MET A 208 -18.45 0.88 3.24
C MET A 208 -18.98 2.19 2.66
#